data_AF-A0A7W8K096-F1
#
_entry.id   AF-A0A7W8K096-F1
#
_cell.length_a   1.000
_cell.length_b   1.000
_cell.length_c   1.000
_cell.angle_alpha   90.00
_cell.angle_beta   90.00
_cell.angle_gamma   90.00
#
_symmetry.space_group_name_H-M   'P 1'
#
loop_
_entity.id
_entity.type
_entity.pdbx_description
1 polymer ?
#
loop_
_entity_poly.entity_id
_entity_poly.type
_entity_poly.pdbx_seq_one_letter_code
_entity_poly.pdbx_strand_id
1 'polypeptide(L)' 'MSAFPTCKHDVLAHIRQKPSTRSTAADLAKTLSGWPHNEIDAALYELEHEGMIAREVESTNGGAPPTRTYWYVITT' A
#
# COMPACT_ATOMS: atom_id res chain seq x y z
N MET A 1 0.60 21.94 1.38
CA MET A 1 -0.64 21.36 1.94
C MET A 1 -0.43 19.86 1.98
N SER A 2 -0.22 19.31 3.18
CA SER A 2 0.09 17.89 3.36
C SER A 2 -1.19 17.08 3.22
N ALA A 3 -1.33 16.32 2.14
CA ALA A 3 -2.52 15.54 1.83
C ALA A 3 -2.52 14.13 2.48
N PHE A 4 -1.51 13.88 3.31
CA PHE A 4 -1.26 12.69 4.11
C PHE A 4 -2.47 12.09 4.87
N PRO A 5 -3.34 12.86 5.57
CA PRO A 5 -4.45 12.22 6.27
C PRO A 5 -5.51 11.65 5.32
N THR A 6 -5.68 12.25 4.14
CA THR A 6 -6.68 11.84 3.15
C THR A 6 -6.20 10.62 2.36
N CYS A 7 -4.92 10.61 1.93
CA CYS A 7 -4.34 9.48 1.20
C CYS A 7 -4.37 8.20 2.02
N LYS A 8 -3.97 8.24 3.31
CA LYS A 8 -4.04 7.07 4.19
C LYS A 8 -5.46 6.56 4.36
N HIS A 9 -6.43 7.47 4.47
CA HIS A 9 -7.84 7.10 4.59
C HIS A 9 -8.36 6.39 3.34
N ASP A 10 -8.04 6.88 2.14
CA ASP A 10 -8.44 6.26 0.88
C ASP A 10 -7.76 4.89 0.67
N VAL A 11 -6.47 4.78 0.98
CA VAL A 11 -5.73 3.52 0.94
C VAL A 11 -6.34 2.51 1.92
N LEU A 12 -6.62 2.92 3.16
CA LEU A 12 -7.26 2.07 4.16
C LEU A 12 -8.67 1.65 3.76
N ALA A 13 -9.46 2.56 3.17
CA ALA A 13 -10.80 2.25 2.68
C ALA A 13 -10.74 1.20 1.56
N HIS A 14 -9.79 1.32 0.64
CA HIS A 14 -9.58 0.33 -0.42
C HIS A 14 -9.20 -1.05 0.15
N ILE A 15 -8.26 -1.05 1.09
CA ILE A 15 -7.83 -2.25 1.81
C ILE A 15 -9.01 -2.93 2.51
N ARG A 16 -9.86 -2.16 3.17
CA ARG A 16 -11.05 -2.68 3.85
C ARG A 16 -12.06 -3.34 2.93
N GLN A 17 -12.15 -2.87 1.68
CA GLN A 17 -13.00 -3.51 0.67
C GLN A 17 -12.40 -4.82 0.15
N LYS A 18 -11.07 -4.98 0.21
CA LYS A 18 -10.35 -6.14 -0.33
C LYS A 18 -9.27 -6.67 0.64
N PRO A 19 -9.65 -7.16 1.84
CA PRO A 19 -8.71 -7.64 2.86
C PRO A 19 -7.74 -8.71 2.35
N SER A 20 -8.20 -9.60 1.47
CA SER A 20 -7.43 -10.78 1.07
C SER A 20 -6.59 -10.57 -0.20
N THR A 21 -6.55 -9.34 -0.73
CA THR A 21 -5.84 -9.04 -1.98
C THR A 21 -4.41 -8.60 -1.70
N ARG A 22 -3.47 -9.17 -2.44
CA ARG A 22 -2.12 -8.63 -2.56
C ARG A 22 -2.16 -7.50 -3.59
N SER A 23 -1.63 -6.34 -3.24
CA SER A 23 -1.43 -5.26 -4.20
C SER A 23 -0.11 -4.56 -3.95
N THR A 24 0.42 -3.95 -5.00
CA THR A 24 1.64 -3.13 -4.92
C THR A 24 1.25 -1.66 -4.78
N ALA A 25 2.18 -0.82 -4.31
CA ALA A 25 1.96 0.63 -4.30
C ALA A 25 1.65 1.17 -5.71
N ALA A 26 2.23 0.58 -6.76
CA ALA A 26 1.96 0.94 -8.15
C ALA A 26 0.53 0.58 -8.59
N ASP A 27 0.01 -0.58 -8.15
CA ASP A 27 -1.36 -1.01 -8.42
C ASP A 27 -2.39 -0.14 -7.69
N LEU A 28 -2.08 0.21 -6.43
CA LEU A 28 -2.85 1.17 -5.67
C LEU A 28 -2.81 2.57 -6.31
N ALA A 29 -1.68 3.04 -6.83
CA ALA A 29 -1.60 4.32 -7.54
C ALA A 29 -2.46 4.38 -8.80
N LYS A 30 -2.58 3.25 -9.52
CA LYS A 30 -3.50 3.16 -10.66
C LYS A 30 -4.96 3.20 -10.20
N THR A 31 -5.28 2.49 -9.13
CA THR A 31 -6.65 2.39 -8.61
C THR A 31 -7.10 3.69 -7.96
N LEU A 32 -6.23 4.29 -7.16
CA LEU A 32 -6.39 5.56 -6.48
C LEU A 32 -5.76 6.67 -7.32
N SER A 33 -6.19 6.80 -8.59
CA SER A 33 -5.65 7.73 -9.61
C SER A 33 -5.57 9.22 -9.21
N GLY A 34 -6.01 9.59 -8.00
CA GLY A 34 -5.86 10.92 -7.41
C GLY A 34 -4.63 11.09 -6.50
N TRP A 35 -3.90 10.02 -6.18
CA TRP A 35 -2.76 10.05 -5.26
C TRP A 35 -1.44 9.71 -5.94
N PRO A 36 -0.37 10.49 -5.70
CA PRO A 36 0.94 10.19 -6.25
C PRO A 36 1.57 9.00 -5.51
N HIS A 37 2.42 8.24 -6.21
CA HIS A 37 3.00 6.99 -5.70
C HIS A 37 3.71 7.19 -4.35
N ASN A 38 4.42 8.31 -4.16
CA ASN A 38 5.14 8.62 -2.92
C ASN A 38 4.22 8.81 -1.72
N GLU A 39 3.01 9.37 -1.91
CA GLU A 39 2.04 9.50 -0.82
C GLU A 39 1.40 8.15 -0.48
N ILE A 40 1.16 7.32 -1.49
CA ILE A 40 0.67 5.95 -1.29
C ILE A 40 1.72 5.09 -0.56
N ASP A 41 2.99 5.17 -0.94
CA ASP A 41 4.06 4.42 -0.27
C ASP A 41 4.21 4.87 1.19
N ALA A 42 4.10 6.16 1.46
CA ALA A 42 4.11 6.67 2.83
C ALA A 42 2.89 6.22 3.65
N ALA A 43 1.69 6.26 3.06
CA ALA A 43 0.48 5.75 3.70
C ALA A 43 0.57 4.25 4.02
N LEU A 44 1.09 3.44 3.09
CA LEU A 44 1.32 2.02 3.30
C LEU A 44 2.35 1.77 4.40
N TYR A 45 3.42 2.56 4.46
CA TYR A 45 4.42 2.46 5.52
C TYR A 45 3.82 2.75 6.91
N GLU A 46 2.95 3.75 7.03
CA GLU A 46 2.24 4.01 8.29
C GLU A 46 1.29 2.87 8.65
N LEU A 47 0.52 2.36 7.69
CA LEU A 47 -0.40 1.24 7.92
C LEU A 47 0.34 -0.05 8.30
N GLU A 48 1.55 -0.27 7.75
CA GLU A 48 2.43 -1.37 8.13
C GLU A 48 2.89 -1.20 9.58
N HIS A 49 3.32 0.01 9.94
CA HIS A 49 3.73 0.34 11.31
C HIS A 49 2.56 0.21 12.32
N GLU A 50 1.34 0.52 11.91
CA GLU A 50 0.11 0.33 12.70
C GLU A 50 -0.34 -1.14 12.77
N GLY A 51 0.33 -2.05 12.06
CA GLY A 51 0.00 -3.49 12.04
C GLY A 51 -1.24 -3.85 11.20
N MET A 52 -1.73 -2.91 10.39
CA MET A 52 -2.91 -3.08 9.53
C MET A 52 -2.58 -3.78 8.21
N ILE A 53 -1.32 -3.79 7.81
CA ILE A 53 -0.83 -4.48 6.61
C ILE A 53 0.54 -5.09 6.90
N ALA A 54 0.94 -6.07 6.09
CA ALA A 54 2.26 -6.67 6.10
C ALA A 54 2.90 -6.54 4.71
N ARG A 55 4.18 -6.17 4.65
CA ARG A 55 4.93 -6.12 3.39
C ARG A 55 5.64 -7.45 3.11
N GLU A 56 5.45 -7.97 1.91
CA GLU A 56 6.27 -9.02 1.32
C GLU A 56 7.15 -8.40 0.24
N VAL A 57 8.46 -8.57 0.37
CA VAL A 57 9.43 -8.11 -0.63
C VAL A 57 9.82 -9.32 -1.47
N GLU A 58 9.27 -9.43 -2.68
CA GLU A 58 9.70 -10.47 -3.60
C GLU A 58 11.00 -10.01 -4.28
N SER A 59 12.09 -10.69 -3.95
CA SER A 59 13.37 -10.49 -4.63
C SER A 59 13.32 -11.21 -5.96
N THR A 60 13.20 -10.45 -7.05
CA THR A 60 13.31 -11.00 -8.40
C THR A 60 14.76 -11.36 -8.68
N ASN A 61 15.07 -12.66 -8.68
CA ASN A 61 16.36 -13.19 -9.12
C ASN A 61 16.56 -12.83 -10.60
N GLY A 62 17.32 -11.75 -10.88
CA GLY A 62 17.57 -11.31 -12.26
C GLY A 62 17.93 -9.84 -12.48
N GLY A 63 18.21 -9.06 -11.43
CA GLY A 63 18.65 -7.66 -11.57
C GLY A 63 17.53 -6.62 -11.78
N ALA A 64 16.26 -7.04 -11.70
CA ALA A 64 15.14 -6.11 -11.58
C ALA A 64 15.09 -5.55 -10.14
N PRO A 65 14.65 -4.29 -9.96
CA PRO A 65 14.44 -3.76 -8.62
C PRO A 65 13.38 -4.62 -7.89
N PRO A 66 13.60 -4.91 -6.59
CA PRO A 66 12.68 -5.73 -5.81
C PRO A 66 11.31 -5.08 -5.79
N THR A 67 10.27 -5.86 -6.08
CA THR A 67 8.90 -5.36 -6.03
C THR A 67 8.35 -5.57 -4.63
N ARG A 68 7.88 -4.47 -4.02
CA ARG A 68 7.21 -4.50 -2.72
C ARG A 68 5.74 -4.79 -2.93
N THR A 69 5.30 -5.94 -2.45
CA THR A 69 3.91 -6.34 -2.43
C THR A 69 3.38 -6.21 -1.01
N TYR A 70 2.22 -5.60 -0.86
CA TYR A 70 1.59 -5.44 0.45
C TYR A 70 0.42 -6.42 0.56
N TRP A 71 0.41 -7.11 1.69
CA TRP A 71 -0.65 -7.97 2.16
C TRP A 71 -1.48 -7.22 3.17
N TYR A 72 -2.77 -7.19 2.96
CA TYR A 72 -3.64 -6.47 3.85
C TYR A 72 -4.13 -7.38 4.97
N VAL A 73 -4.03 -6.93 6.21
CA VAL A 73 -4.47 -7.70 7.37
C VAL A 73 -5.41 -6.80 8.15
N ILE A 74 -6.71 -6.91 7.92
CA ILE A 74 -7.67 -6.16 8.72
C ILE A 74 -7.71 -6.78 10.11
N THR A 75 -6.87 -6.29 11.01
CA THR A 75 -6.99 -6.58 12.43
C THR A 75 -8.28 -5.90 12.92
N THR A 76 -9.20 -6.70 13.46
CA THR A 76 -10.52 -6.28 13.95
C THR A 76 -10.46 -5.29 15.10
#